data_AF-A0A0J8Y4F2-F1
#
_entry.id   AF-A0A0J8Y4F2-F1
#
_cell.length_a   1.000
_cell.length_b   1.000
_cell.length_c   1.000
_cell.angle_alpha   90.00
_cell.angle_beta   90.00
_cell.angle_gamma   90.00
#
_symmetry.space_group_name_H-M   'P 1'
#
loop_
_entity.id
_entity.type
_entity.pdbx_description
1 polymer ?
#
loop_
_entity_poly.entity_id
_entity_poly.type
_entity_poly.pdbx_seq_one_letter_code
_entity_poly.pdbx_strand_id
1 'polypeptide(L)'
;MLPKILLLAAIVSGLVVAAGVYRFNFTNDDIYVVQADGQTVPLAIEDNTSVMRTLFSFYTDKYWQIELPDSSKKVPLTEMKDFNGQHLAVGYYQQGDERGVVSVDYTRMAVLNFTFVEDEMMFAVPFSVSSQGSGVFWYLGLYHMNTKYGDIKQLDTFFVGDRVVINTMQTDEPFDVTSSIQLTYLAYGPSQSMAESPNKHIEKLIKVTPEGFVE
;
A
#
# COMPACT_ATOMS: atom_id res chain seq x y z
N MET A 1 26.09 -46.90 40.65
CA MET A 1 24.88 -46.05 40.70
C MET A 1 24.99 -44.82 39.80
N LEU A 2 26.13 -44.12 39.80
CA LEU A 2 26.42 -42.97 38.93
C LEU A 2 26.03 -43.10 37.44
N PRO A 3 26.31 -44.21 36.72
CA PRO A 3 25.97 -44.32 35.29
C PRO A 3 24.46 -44.41 35.03
N LYS A 4 23.68 -44.93 35.99
CA LYS A 4 22.22 -45.02 35.86
C LYS A 4 21.53 -43.66 36.04
N ILE A 5 22.08 -42.81 36.91
CA ILE A 5 21.58 -41.46 37.16
C ILE A 5 21.86 -40.55 35.95
N LEU A 6 23.06 -40.65 35.37
CA LEU A 6 23.44 -39.94 34.14
C LEU A 6 22.55 -40.32 32.95
N LEU A 7 22.25 -41.61 32.79
CA LEU A 7 21.34 -42.08 31.73
C LEU A 7 19.92 -41.53 31.92
N LEU A 8 19.41 -41.53 33.16
CA LEU A 8 18.09 -41.00 33.47
C LEU A 8 18.00 -39.50 33.16
N ALA A 9 19.01 -38.71 33.55
CA ALA A 9 19.08 -37.29 33.28
C ALA A 9 19.13 -36.98 31.78
N ALA A 10 19.90 -37.75 31.00
CA ALA A 10 19.98 -37.59 29.55
C ALA A 10 18.63 -37.88 28.86
N ILE A 11 17.91 -38.92 29.31
CA ILE A 11 16.57 -39.25 28.78
C ILE A 11 15.58 -38.13 29.07
N VAL A 12 15.55 -37.63 30.32
CA VAL A 12 14.66 -36.52 30.70
C VAL A 12 15.01 -35.25 29.91
N SER A 13 16.28 -34.92 29.76
CA SER A 13 16.71 -33.77 28.96
C SER A 13 16.30 -33.92 27.50
N GLY A 14 16.43 -35.12 26.92
CA GLY A 14 16.00 -35.41 25.55
C GLY A 14 14.49 -35.22 25.37
N LEU A 15 13.68 -35.67 26.34
CA LEU A 15 12.23 -35.46 26.33
C LEU A 15 11.84 -33.99 26.43
N VAL A 16 12.54 -33.20 27.26
CA VAL A 16 12.30 -31.75 27.38
C VAL A 16 12.66 -31.03 26.08
N VAL A 17 13.78 -31.38 25.45
CA VAL A 17 14.16 -30.80 24.16
C VAL A 17 13.17 -31.20 23.06
N ALA A 18 12.76 -32.47 23.00
CA ALA A 18 11.77 -32.94 22.04
C ALA A 18 10.41 -32.24 22.23
N ALA A 19 9.95 -32.09 23.47
CA ALA A 19 8.74 -31.35 23.80
C ALA A 19 8.88 -29.85 23.46
N GLY A 20 10.06 -29.26 23.67
CA GLY A 20 10.37 -27.90 23.27
C GLY A 20 10.30 -27.72 21.76
N VAL A 21 11.00 -28.57 20.99
CA VAL A 21 10.95 -28.55 19.51
C VAL A 21 9.51 -28.75 19.04
N TYR A 22 8.75 -29.70 19.61
CA TYR A 22 7.34 -29.89 19.26
C TYR A 22 6.48 -28.64 19.57
N ARG A 23 6.70 -27.99 20.72
CA ARG A 23 5.95 -26.78 21.14
C ARG A 23 6.37 -25.51 20.39
N PHE A 24 7.61 -25.43 19.90
CA PHE A 24 8.13 -24.26 19.17
C PHE A 24 8.10 -24.44 17.65
N ASN A 25 7.81 -25.64 17.13
CA ASN A 25 7.60 -25.91 15.71
C ASN A 25 6.13 -25.73 15.29
N PHE A 26 5.32 -25.02 16.08
CA PHE A 26 4.08 -24.44 15.56
C PHE A 26 4.47 -23.30 14.63
N THR A 27 4.28 -23.49 13.32
CA THR A 27 4.16 -22.40 12.36
C THR A 27 3.07 -21.44 12.86
N ASN A 28 3.23 -20.14 12.64
CA ASN A 28 2.37 -19.06 13.17
C ASN A 28 0.86 -19.16 12.84
N ASP A 29 0.41 -20.21 12.14
CA ASP A 29 -0.97 -20.45 11.70
C ASP A 29 -1.89 -21.03 12.80
N ASP A 30 -1.36 -21.49 13.94
CA ASP A 30 -2.14 -22.23 14.96
C ASP A 30 -2.27 -21.53 16.33
N ILE A 31 -2.10 -20.21 16.40
CA ILE A 31 -2.31 -19.49 17.67
C ILE A 31 -3.81 -19.24 17.85
N TYR A 32 -4.40 -19.72 18.94
CA TYR A 32 -5.81 -19.51 19.31
C TYR A 32 -5.92 -18.69 20.59
N VAL A 33 -6.93 -17.82 20.68
CA VAL A 33 -7.26 -17.07 21.90
C VAL A 33 -8.58 -17.57 22.46
N VAL A 34 -8.64 -17.75 23.76
CA VAL A 34 -9.89 -18.04 24.48
C VAL A 34 -10.56 -16.72 24.82
N GLN A 35 -11.73 -16.47 24.22
CA GLN A 35 -12.54 -15.30 24.54
C GLN A 35 -13.20 -15.46 25.92
N ALA A 36 -13.71 -14.35 26.48
CA ALA A 36 -14.32 -14.32 27.81
C ALA A 36 -15.55 -15.24 27.96
N ASP A 37 -16.14 -15.67 26.84
CA ASP A 37 -17.24 -16.62 26.76
C ASP A 37 -16.80 -18.10 26.63
N GLY A 38 -15.49 -18.36 26.67
CA GLY A 38 -14.90 -19.69 26.58
C GLY A 38 -14.70 -20.21 25.16
N GLN A 39 -15.02 -19.44 24.11
CA GLN A 39 -14.75 -19.84 22.74
C GLN A 39 -13.28 -19.65 22.38
N THR A 40 -12.67 -20.70 21.84
CA THR A 40 -11.37 -20.62 21.15
C THR A 40 -11.58 -20.16 19.72
N VAL A 41 -11.10 -18.98 19.39
CA VAL A 41 -11.00 -18.49 18.01
C VAL A 41 -9.54 -18.44 17.59
N PRO A 42 -9.21 -18.68 16.31
CA PRO A 42 -7.86 -18.40 15.83
C PRO A 42 -7.55 -16.93 16.10
N LEU A 43 -6.38 -16.66 16.67
CA LEU A 43 -5.81 -15.33 16.69
C LEU A 43 -5.54 -14.99 15.23
N ALA A 44 -6.49 -14.30 14.59
CA ALA A 44 -6.18 -13.58 13.37
C ALA A 44 -5.14 -12.53 13.78
N ILE A 45 -3.86 -12.87 13.64
CA ILE A 45 -2.85 -11.85 13.47
C ILE A 45 -3.27 -11.19 12.16
N GLU A 46 -3.99 -10.07 12.26
CA GLU A 46 -4.33 -9.29 11.08
C GLU A 46 -3.01 -9.09 10.33
N ASP A 47 -2.94 -9.64 9.12
CA ASP A 47 -1.81 -9.43 8.23
C ASP A 47 -1.93 -7.99 7.71
N ASN A 48 -1.65 -7.05 8.60
CA ASN A 48 -1.79 -5.63 8.38
C ASN A 48 -0.81 -5.13 7.31
N THR A 49 0.08 -5.99 6.82
CA THR A 49 1.11 -5.67 5.84
C THR A 49 0.78 -6.30 4.49
N SER A 50 -0.47 -6.74 4.30
CA SER A 50 -0.99 -7.30 3.05
C SER A 50 -0.63 -6.44 1.85
N VAL A 51 -0.78 -5.10 1.91
CA VAL A 51 -0.42 -4.20 0.79
C VAL A 51 1.08 -4.26 0.48
N MET A 52 1.94 -4.09 1.49
CA MET A 52 3.41 -4.10 1.29
C MET A 52 3.92 -5.45 0.78
N ARG A 53 3.35 -6.54 1.29
CA ARG A 53 3.69 -7.90 0.89
C ARG A 53 3.20 -8.20 -0.51
N THR A 54 1.95 -7.87 -0.82
CA THR A 54 1.32 -8.17 -2.11
C THR A 54 1.92 -7.35 -3.24
N LEU A 55 2.16 -6.05 -3.02
CA LEU A 55 2.63 -5.16 -4.09
C LEU A 55 4.15 -5.13 -4.22
N PHE A 56 4.88 -5.24 -3.11
CA PHE A 56 6.33 -5.02 -3.09
C PHE A 56 7.13 -6.20 -2.52
N SER A 57 6.47 -7.29 -2.13
CA SER A 57 7.12 -8.48 -1.53
C SER A 57 7.92 -8.20 -0.24
N PHE A 58 7.60 -7.11 0.47
CA PHE A 58 8.23 -6.81 1.76
C PHE A 58 7.49 -7.42 2.94
N TYR A 59 8.23 -8.12 3.79
CA TYR A 59 7.79 -8.58 5.10
C TYR A 59 8.27 -7.57 6.15
N THR A 60 7.48 -6.54 6.36
CA THR A 60 7.79 -5.39 7.24
C THR A 60 6.57 -5.06 8.07
N ASP A 61 6.73 -4.38 9.21
CA ASP A 61 5.63 -3.81 10.01
C ASP A 61 5.24 -2.38 9.57
N LYS A 62 5.98 -1.84 8.60
CA LYS A 62 5.72 -0.53 7.99
C LYS A 62 4.63 -0.64 6.93
N TYR A 63 3.83 0.42 6.83
CA TYR A 63 2.79 0.54 5.81
C TYR A 63 3.25 1.49 4.72
N TRP A 64 2.82 1.23 3.48
CA TRP A 64 2.72 2.31 2.52
C TRP A 64 1.65 3.29 3.00
N GLN A 65 2.05 4.53 3.23
CA GLN A 65 1.17 5.59 3.69
C GLN A 65 0.98 6.64 2.60
N ILE A 66 -0.23 7.15 2.51
CA ILE A 66 -0.58 8.29 1.67
C ILE A 66 -0.74 9.52 2.56
N GLU A 67 0.01 10.56 2.27
CA GLU A 67 -0.15 11.88 2.89
C GLU A 67 -1.31 12.63 2.22
N LEU A 68 -2.30 13.03 3.02
CA LEU A 68 -3.45 13.76 2.54
C LEU A 68 -3.04 15.17 2.09
N PRO A 69 -3.43 15.60 0.87
CA PRO A 69 -3.03 16.90 0.32
C PRO A 69 -3.43 18.10 1.19
N ASP A 70 -4.57 18.03 1.87
CA ASP A 70 -5.15 19.17 2.59
C ASP A 70 -4.72 19.24 4.07
N SER A 71 -4.15 18.17 4.63
CA SER A 71 -3.88 18.10 6.08
C SER A 71 -2.55 17.49 6.47
N SER A 72 -1.73 17.04 5.51
CA SER A 72 -0.48 16.30 5.74
C SER A 72 -0.63 15.07 6.64
N LYS A 73 -1.87 14.63 6.89
CA LYS A 73 -2.13 13.42 7.66
C LYS A 73 -1.74 12.21 6.83
N LYS A 74 -1.00 11.29 7.43
CA LYS A 74 -0.62 10.03 6.79
C LYS A 74 -1.65 8.94 7.04
N VAL A 75 -2.09 8.28 5.98
CA VAL A 75 -3.11 7.23 5.99
C VAL A 75 -2.47 5.93 5.52
N PRO A 76 -2.37 4.90 6.37
CA PRO A 76 -1.83 3.61 5.96
C PRO A 76 -2.80 2.90 5.01
N LEU A 77 -2.26 2.29 3.95
CA LEU A 77 -2.99 1.37 3.09
C LEU A 77 -2.93 -0.03 3.70
N THR A 78 -4.09 -0.63 3.94
CA THR A 78 -4.22 -1.87 4.71
C THR A 78 -5.03 -2.95 3.99
N GLU A 79 -5.83 -2.57 2.99
CA GLU A 79 -6.72 -3.48 2.27
C GLU A 79 -6.45 -3.47 0.77
N MET A 80 -6.60 -4.62 0.13
CA MET A 80 -6.68 -4.74 -1.33
C MET A 80 -8.15 -4.92 -1.71
N LYS A 81 -8.64 -4.16 -2.69
CA LYS A 81 -10.05 -4.20 -3.14
C LYS A 81 -10.18 -4.19 -4.65
N ASP A 82 -11.13 -4.98 -5.12
CA ASP A 82 -11.60 -4.92 -6.50
C ASP A 82 -12.92 -4.14 -6.55
N PHE A 83 -12.95 -3.04 -7.31
CA PHE A 83 -14.14 -2.23 -7.47
C PHE A 83 -14.30 -1.77 -8.92
N ASN A 84 -15.42 -2.13 -9.56
CA ASN A 84 -15.69 -1.80 -10.97
C ASN A 84 -14.55 -2.17 -11.93
N GLY A 85 -13.85 -3.29 -11.67
CA GLY A 85 -12.71 -3.74 -12.47
C GLY A 85 -11.40 -2.98 -12.20
N GLN A 86 -11.39 -2.04 -11.24
CA GLN A 86 -10.16 -1.44 -10.72
C GLN A 86 -9.66 -2.26 -9.55
N HIS A 87 -8.35 -2.46 -9.50
CA HIS A 87 -7.69 -3.08 -8.37
C HIS A 87 -7.01 -1.99 -7.54
N LEU A 88 -7.43 -1.88 -6.28
CA LEU A 88 -7.13 -0.73 -5.41
C LEU A 88 -6.44 -1.19 -4.13
N ALA A 89 -5.44 -0.44 -3.68
CA ALA A 89 -4.95 -0.50 -2.29
C ALA A 89 -5.62 0.62 -1.49
N VAL A 90 -6.23 0.28 -0.36
CA VAL A 90 -7.19 1.14 0.34
C VAL A 90 -6.76 1.36 1.79
N GLY A 91 -6.93 2.60 2.25
CA GLY A 91 -6.74 3.01 3.63
C GLY A 91 -7.88 3.91 4.10
N TYR A 92 -8.27 3.78 5.36
CA TYR A 92 -9.34 4.59 5.96
C TYR A 92 -8.75 5.62 6.91
N TYR A 93 -9.38 6.78 6.98
CA TYR A 93 -8.97 7.82 7.92
C TYR A 93 -10.16 8.49 8.58
N GLN A 94 -9.90 9.01 9.77
CA GLN A 94 -10.80 9.91 10.48
C GLN A 94 -10.04 11.17 10.94
N GLN A 95 -10.52 12.35 10.59
CA GLN A 95 -9.98 13.64 11.02
C GLN A 95 -11.09 14.45 11.69
N GLY A 96 -11.05 14.52 13.02
CA GLY A 96 -12.18 15.02 13.79
C GLY A 96 -13.42 14.14 13.55
N ASP A 97 -14.50 14.75 13.08
CA ASP A 97 -15.76 14.07 12.76
C ASP A 97 -15.82 13.57 11.31
N GLU A 98 -14.87 13.98 10.46
CA GLU A 98 -14.82 13.59 9.05
C GLU A 98 -14.16 12.23 8.91
N ARG A 99 -14.84 11.30 8.23
CA ARG A 99 -14.27 10.02 7.82
C ARG A 99 -14.12 9.98 6.32
N GLY A 100 -13.09 9.28 5.87
CA GLY A 100 -12.79 9.15 4.47
C GLY A 100 -11.98 7.93 4.12
N VAL A 101 -11.77 7.77 2.82
CA VAL A 101 -11.06 6.64 2.23
C VAL A 101 -10.03 7.18 1.25
N VAL A 102 -8.82 6.66 1.36
CA VAL A 102 -7.79 6.80 0.34
C VAL A 102 -7.72 5.51 -0.47
N SER A 103 -7.72 5.61 -1.79
CA SER A 103 -7.61 4.45 -2.69
C SER A 103 -6.55 4.69 -3.74
N VAL A 104 -5.59 3.78 -3.85
CA VAL A 104 -4.50 3.82 -4.83
C VAL A 104 -4.78 2.83 -5.95
N ASP A 105 -4.77 3.30 -7.19
CA ASP A 105 -4.88 2.45 -8.38
C ASP A 105 -3.49 1.94 -8.77
N TYR A 106 -3.06 0.89 -8.06
CA TYR A 106 -1.72 0.34 -8.19
C TYR A 106 -1.46 -0.28 -9.57
N THR A 107 -2.51 -0.61 -10.33
CA THR A 107 -2.38 -1.14 -11.71
C THR A 107 -1.83 -0.12 -12.69
N ARG A 108 -1.91 1.17 -12.34
CA ARG A 108 -1.42 2.30 -13.13
C ARG A 108 -0.16 2.91 -12.56
N MET A 109 0.53 2.19 -11.67
CA MET A 109 1.83 2.61 -11.17
C MET A 109 2.86 2.66 -12.31
N ALA A 110 3.59 3.77 -12.39
CA ALA A 110 4.68 3.96 -13.34
C ALA A 110 6.00 4.13 -12.60
N VAL A 111 6.96 3.23 -12.86
CA VAL A 111 8.33 3.37 -12.37
C VAL A 111 9.02 4.48 -13.17
N LEU A 112 9.75 5.36 -12.48
CA LEU A 112 10.42 6.51 -13.06
C LEU A 112 11.94 6.28 -13.05
N ASN A 113 12.58 6.52 -14.18
CA ASN A 113 14.01 6.33 -14.34
C ASN A 113 14.74 7.69 -14.24
N PHE A 114 15.45 7.96 -13.15
CA PHE A 114 16.14 9.25 -12.94
C PHE A 114 17.67 9.14 -12.86
N THR A 115 18.25 8.03 -13.31
CA THR A 115 19.61 7.52 -13.04
C THR A 115 19.68 6.59 -11.82
N PHE A 116 20.41 5.48 -11.98
CA PHE A 116 20.44 4.37 -11.04
C PHE A 116 21.23 4.73 -9.78
N VAL A 117 20.52 4.80 -8.65
CA VAL A 117 21.12 4.62 -7.32
C VAL A 117 20.75 3.20 -6.88
N GLU A 118 21.74 2.42 -6.45
CA GLU A 118 21.49 1.07 -5.92
C GLU A 118 20.49 1.15 -4.76
N ASP A 119 19.60 0.15 -4.71
CA ASP A 119 18.57 0.01 -3.68
C ASP A 119 17.51 1.13 -3.60
N GLU A 120 17.33 1.96 -4.64
CA GLU A 120 16.31 3.01 -4.69
C GLU A 120 15.40 2.88 -5.91
N MET A 121 14.11 3.11 -5.71
CA MET A 121 13.09 3.13 -6.76
C MET A 121 12.22 4.37 -6.61
N MET A 122 12.08 5.13 -7.70
CA MET A 122 11.07 6.17 -7.79
C MET A 122 9.91 5.69 -8.64
N PHE A 123 8.70 6.00 -8.21
CA PHE A 123 7.49 5.68 -8.96
C PHE A 123 6.42 6.74 -8.72
N ALA A 124 5.56 6.90 -9.71
CA ALA A 124 4.34 7.68 -9.58
C ALA A 124 3.13 6.75 -9.67
N VAL A 125 2.07 7.06 -8.92
CA VAL A 125 0.85 6.26 -8.94
C VAL A 125 -0.38 7.14 -8.70
N PRO A 126 -1.50 6.87 -9.39
CA PRO A 126 -2.73 7.58 -9.11
C PRO A 126 -3.37 7.14 -7.79
N PHE A 127 -3.89 8.10 -7.05
CA PHE A 127 -4.69 7.84 -5.87
C PHE A 127 -5.87 8.79 -5.77
N SER A 128 -6.89 8.37 -5.05
CA SER A 128 -8.06 9.19 -4.75
C SER A 128 -8.23 9.38 -3.26
N VAL A 129 -8.77 10.53 -2.89
CA VAL A 129 -9.20 10.86 -1.53
C VAL A 129 -10.69 11.16 -1.59
N SER A 130 -11.44 10.47 -0.74
CA SER A 130 -12.87 10.69 -0.57
C SER A 130 -13.18 10.95 0.88
N SER A 131 -14.17 11.82 1.13
CA SER A 131 -14.68 12.04 2.47
C SER A 131 -16.20 12.14 2.47
N GLN A 132 -16.80 12.09 3.67
CA GLN A 132 -18.24 12.21 3.84
C GLN A 132 -18.75 13.57 3.34
N GLY A 133 -19.26 13.60 2.10
CA GLY A 133 -19.99 14.74 1.54
C GLY A 133 -19.26 15.59 0.50
N SER A 134 -17.96 15.35 0.25
CA SER A 134 -17.09 16.31 -0.48
C SER A 134 -16.82 15.95 -1.94
N GLY A 135 -16.92 14.68 -2.32
CA GLY A 135 -16.51 14.20 -3.65
C GLY A 135 -15.45 13.10 -3.58
N VAL A 136 -14.87 12.79 -4.74
CA VAL A 136 -13.76 11.84 -4.86
C VAL A 136 -12.68 12.54 -5.69
N PHE A 137 -11.68 13.08 -5.01
CA PHE A 137 -10.63 13.85 -5.64
C PHE A 137 -9.47 12.94 -6.01
N TRP A 138 -9.05 13.00 -7.27
CA TRP A 138 -7.94 12.23 -7.78
C TRP A 138 -6.67 13.06 -7.86
N TYR A 139 -5.57 12.40 -7.54
CA TYR A 139 -4.23 12.93 -7.50
C TYR A 139 -3.27 11.94 -8.14
N LEU A 140 -2.10 12.43 -8.52
CA LEU A 140 -0.93 11.62 -8.81
C LEU A 140 0.08 11.83 -7.69
N GLY A 141 0.49 10.75 -7.02
CA GLY A 141 1.52 10.81 -5.99
C GLY A 141 2.87 10.39 -6.56
N LEU A 142 3.93 11.10 -6.16
CA LEU A 142 5.31 10.74 -6.44
C LEU A 142 5.91 10.10 -5.18
N TYR A 143 6.56 8.95 -5.34
CA TYR A 143 7.10 8.18 -4.24
C TYR A 143 8.55 7.80 -4.50
N HIS A 144 9.31 7.74 -3.40
CA HIS A 144 10.64 7.20 -3.33
C HIS A 144 10.63 5.99 -2.38
N MET A 145 11.12 4.86 -2.85
CA MET A 145 11.17 3.61 -2.11
C MET A 145 12.59 3.12 -2.00
N ASN A 146 13.03 2.92 -0.75
CA ASN A 146 14.23 2.16 -0.48
C ASN A 146 13.92 0.67 -0.62
N THR A 147 14.48 0.02 -1.64
CA THR A 147 14.15 -1.36 -2.02
C THR A 147 14.84 -2.40 -1.12
N LYS A 148 15.75 -1.98 -0.23
CA LYS A 148 16.36 -2.85 0.76
C LYS A 148 15.52 -2.99 2.04
N TYR A 149 14.91 -1.89 2.48
CA TYR A 149 14.15 -1.85 3.74
C TYR A 149 12.63 -1.75 3.55
N GLY A 150 12.16 -1.52 2.32
CA GLY A 150 10.74 -1.35 2.01
C GLY A 150 10.16 -0.04 2.54
N ASP A 151 11.02 0.96 2.76
CA ASP A 151 10.61 2.29 3.22
C ASP A 151 10.09 3.11 2.03
N ILE A 152 8.79 3.40 2.00
CA ILE A 152 8.15 4.22 0.96
C ILE A 152 7.84 5.61 1.51
N LYS A 153 8.37 6.65 0.85
CA LYS A 153 8.13 8.06 1.19
C LYS A 153 7.44 8.76 0.02
N GLN A 154 6.33 9.44 0.31
CA GLN A 154 5.71 10.38 -0.63
C GLN A 154 6.57 11.64 -0.72
N LEU A 155 6.96 12.00 -1.94
CA LEU A 155 7.77 13.18 -2.24
C LEU A 155 6.91 14.37 -2.62
N ASP A 156 5.89 14.13 -3.46
CA ASP A 156 5.04 15.19 -3.98
C ASP A 156 3.67 14.66 -4.42
N THR A 157 2.73 15.58 -4.65
CA THR A 157 1.37 15.29 -5.09
C THR A 157 0.91 16.29 -6.14
N PHE A 158 0.26 15.78 -7.19
CA PHE A 158 -0.32 16.58 -8.26
C PHE A 158 -1.82 16.37 -8.35
N PHE A 159 -2.61 17.44 -8.29
CA PHE A 159 -4.08 17.34 -8.43
C PHE A 159 -4.47 17.03 -9.88
N VAL A 160 -5.27 15.97 -10.06
CA VAL A 160 -5.78 15.55 -11.37
C VAL A 160 -7.18 16.10 -11.60
N GLY A 161 -8.10 15.89 -10.64
CA GLY A 161 -9.48 16.38 -10.76
C GLY A 161 -10.49 15.68 -9.85
N ASP A 162 -11.72 16.18 -9.83
CA ASP A 162 -12.85 15.54 -9.13
C ASP A 162 -13.51 14.47 -10.01
N ARG A 163 -13.72 13.27 -9.44
CA ARG A 163 -14.40 12.10 -10.03
C ARG A 163 -13.97 11.78 -11.47
N VAL A 164 -12.69 11.93 -11.75
CA VAL A 164 -12.13 11.55 -13.06
C VAL A 164 -12.04 10.03 -13.19
N VAL A 165 -11.98 9.55 -14.43
CA VAL A 165 -11.67 8.14 -14.74
C VAL A 165 -10.33 8.11 -15.45
N ILE A 166 -9.31 7.56 -14.79
CA ILE A 166 -7.97 7.48 -15.37
C ILE A 166 -7.91 6.34 -16.38
N ASN A 167 -7.57 6.68 -17.62
CA ASN A 167 -7.49 5.73 -18.72
C ASN A 167 -6.09 5.15 -18.81
N THR A 168 -5.09 6.00 -19.04
CA THR A 168 -3.69 5.58 -19.17
C THR A 168 -2.75 6.49 -18.39
N MET A 169 -1.66 5.89 -17.91
CA MET A 169 -0.51 6.58 -17.34
C MET A 169 0.74 5.91 -17.90
N GLN A 170 1.59 6.67 -18.58
CA GLN A 170 2.78 6.17 -19.25
C GLN A 170 3.92 7.18 -19.12
N THR A 171 5.15 6.69 -19.05
CA THR A 171 6.34 7.53 -19.17
C THR A 171 6.61 7.80 -20.65
N ASP A 172 7.14 8.98 -20.93
CA ASP A 172 7.57 9.43 -22.26
C ASP A 172 8.55 8.46 -22.93
N GLU A 173 9.56 7.99 -22.21
CA GLU A 173 10.59 7.08 -22.76
C GLU A 173 11.04 6.07 -21.68
N PRO A 174 10.64 4.78 -21.73
CA PRO A 174 10.90 3.82 -20.66
C PRO A 174 12.38 3.44 -20.47
N PHE A 175 13.25 3.78 -21.44
CA PHE A 175 14.68 3.47 -21.41
C PHE A 175 15.58 4.70 -21.27
N ASP A 176 15.00 5.91 -21.26
CA ASP A 176 15.72 7.16 -21.03
C ASP A 176 15.41 7.68 -19.62
N VAL A 177 16.04 8.79 -19.24
CA VAL A 177 15.67 9.53 -18.04
C VAL A 177 14.24 10.02 -18.21
N THR A 178 13.34 9.57 -17.33
CA THR A 178 11.95 9.99 -17.31
C THR A 178 11.89 11.48 -17.00
N SER A 179 11.38 12.27 -17.94
CA SER A 179 11.24 13.71 -17.76
C SER A 179 9.78 14.12 -17.58
N SER A 180 8.86 13.24 -17.98
CA SER A 180 7.44 13.49 -17.93
C SER A 180 6.59 12.22 -17.89
N ILE A 181 5.35 12.41 -17.46
CA ILE A 181 4.32 11.38 -17.40
C ILE A 181 3.15 11.86 -18.26
N GLN A 182 2.77 11.05 -19.24
CA GLN A 182 1.56 11.25 -20.02
C GLN A 182 0.39 10.60 -19.29
N LEU A 183 -0.56 11.43 -18.86
CA LEU A 183 -1.78 11.01 -18.18
C LEU A 183 -2.98 11.28 -19.08
N THR A 184 -3.77 10.25 -19.35
CA THR A 184 -5.07 10.40 -20.04
C THR A 184 -6.21 10.02 -19.11
N TYR A 185 -7.28 10.82 -19.10
CA TYR A 185 -8.42 10.58 -18.24
C TYR A 185 -9.70 11.20 -18.81
N LEU A 186 -10.84 10.70 -18.33
CA LEU A 186 -12.14 11.31 -18.57
C LEU A 186 -12.50 12.23 -17.40
N ALA A 187 -12.91 13.45 -17.70
CA ALA A 187 -13.40 14.43 -16.74
C ALA A 187 -14.83 14.87 -17.09
N TYR A 188 -15.48 15.57 -16.16
CA TYR A 188 -16.79 16.16 -16.40
C TYR A 188 -16.67 17.42 -17.28
N GLY A 189 -17.55 17.53 -18.27
CA GLY A 189 -17.71 18.75 -19.05
C GLY A 189 -18.42 19.87 -18.26
N PRO A 190 -18.29 21.16 -18.64
CA PRO A 190 -18.88 22.29 -17.91
C PRO A 190 -20.40 22.23 -17.71
N SER A 191 -21.10 21.54 -18.62
CA SER A 191 -22.57 21.39 -18.59
C SER A 191 -23.01 19.95 -18.37
N GLN A 192 -22.08 19.05 -18.02
CA GLN A 192 -22.38 17.63 -17.82
C GLN A 192 -22.99 17.39 -16.43
N SER A 193 -23.99 16.52 -16.36
CA SER A 193 -24.55 16.09 -15.08
C SER A 193 -23.56 15.20 -14.32
N MET A 194 -23.40 15.45 -13.02
CA MET A 194 -22.58 14.60 -12.13
C MET A 194 -23.18 13.20 -11.89
N ALA A 195 -24.42 12.96 -12.35
CA ALA A 195 -25.05 11.64 -12.32
C ALA A 195 -24.63 10.74 -13.48
N GLU A 196 -24.01 11.30 -14.53
CA GLU A 196 -23.48 10.57 -15.66
C GLU A 196 -22.00 10.21 -15.44
N SER A 197 -21.48 9.26 -16.22
CA SER A 197 -20.03 9.01 -16.27
C SER A 197 -19.32 10.15 -17.01
N PRO A 198 -18.14 10.61 -16.55
CA PRO A 198 -17.40 11.68 -17.22
C PRO A 198 -17.09 11.28 -18.67
N ASN A 199 -17.20 12.23 -19.61
CA ASN A 199 -17.04 11.96 -21.05
C ASN A 199 -16.05 12.89 -21.76
N LYS A 200 -15.51 13.90 -21.07
CA LYS A 200 -14.52 14.82 -21.64
C LYS A 200 -13.14 14.18 -21.56
N HIS A 201 -12.57 13.83 -22.71
CA HIS A 201 -11.19 13.33 -22.76
C HIS A 201 -10.19 14.45 -22.47
N ILE A 202 -9.29 14.19 -21.53
CA ILE A 202 -8.17 15.07 -21.19
C ILE A 202 -6.88 14.27 -21.35
N GLU A 203 -5.88 14.92 -21.93
CA GLU A 203 -4.52 14.45 -22.02
C GLU A 203 -3.61 15.51 -21.39
N LYS A 204 -2.75 15.09 -20.47
CA LYS A 204 -1.85 15.98 -19.75
C LYS A 204 -0.45 15.38 -19.74
N LEU A 205 0.52 16.18 -20.17
CA LEU A 205 1.94 15.88 -20.00
C LEU A 205 2.40 16.56 -18.70
N ILE A 206 2.72 15.75 -17.69
CA ILE A 206 3.12 16.22 -16.36
C ILE A 206 4.63 16.06 -16.27
N LYS A 207 5.38 17.17 -16.14
CA LYS A 207 6.83 17.09 -15.96
C LYS A 207 7.15 16.63 -14.54
N VAL A 208 8.24 15.88 -14.39
CA VAL A 208 8.64 15.30 -13.11
C VAL A 208 10.16 15.31 -12.96
N THR A 209 10.62 15.57 -11.75
CA THR A 209 12.03 15.46 -11.32
C THR A 209 12.11 14.60 -10.05
N PRO A 210 13.31 14.22 -9.59
CA PRO A 210 13.48 13.53 -8.31
C PRO A 210 12.94 14.30 -7.09
N GLU A 211 12.76 15.61 -7.20
CA GLU A 211 12.25 16.46 -6.13
C GLU A 211 10.73 16.63 -6.14
N GLY A 212 10.07 16.45 -7.30
CA GLY A 212 8.63 16.69 -7.41
C GLY A 212 8.11 16.82 -8.85
N PHE A 213 6.81 17.11 -8.96
CA PHE A 213 6.17 17.50 -10.21
C PHE A 213 6.47 18.97 -10.53
N VAL A 214 6.51 19.30 -11.82
CA VAL A 214 6.79 20.67 -12.31
C VAL A 214 5.66 21.12 -13.22
N GLU A 215 5.13 22.33 -12.97
CA GLU A 215 4.15 23.00 -13.84
C GLU A 215 4.79 23.68 -15.07
#